data_AF-A0A2S5KF34-F1
#
_entry.id   AF-A0A2S5KF34-F1
#
_cell.length_a   1.000
_cell.length_b   1.000
_cell.length_c   1.000
_cell.angle_alpha   90.00
_cell.angle_beta   90.00
_cell.angle_gamma   90.00
#
_symmetry.space_group_name_H-M   'P 1'
#
loop_
_entity.id
_entity.type
_entity.pdbx_description
1 polymer ?
#
loop_
_entity_poly.entity_id
_entity_poly.type
_entity_poly.pdbx_seq_one_letter_code
_entity_poly.pdbx_strand_id
1 'polypeptide(L)'
;MMKTMTPFEREALLLALLRQSIEEKASHGKLLMQLRKQVLGFSQDRYAALAGISRRTLSDIEQDKESVTLNVLNRAFRPLGLEMGLLPQQSHMRQTLIALLAQQGASHDHP
;
A
#
# COMPACT_ATOMS: atom_id res chain seq x y z
N MET A 1 10.94 -5.84 -21.91
CA MET A 1 9.52 -6.17 -22.18
C MET A 1 8.77 -6.15 -20.86
N MET A 2 7.76 -5.30 -20.71
CA MET A 2 6.90 -5.34 -19.52
C MET A 2 5.99 -6.57 -19.65
N LYS A 3 6.15 -7.56 -18.77
CA LYS A 3 5.23 -8.69 -18.68
C LYS A 3 3.85 -8.14 -18.36
N THR A 4 2.88 -8.30 -19.26
CA THR A 4 1.49 -7.91 -19.02
C THR A 4 0.93 -8.81 -17.93
N MET A 5 0.85 -8.31 -16.69
CA MET A 5 0.27 -9.06 -15.58
C MET A 5 -1.25 -9.13 -15.74
N THR A 6 -1.80 -10.33 -15.54
CA THR A 6 -3.24 -10.53 -15.42
C THR A 6 -3.79 -9.81 -14.20
N PRO A 7 -5.12 -9.55 -14.13
CA PRO A 7 -5.75 -8.98 -12.94
C PRO A 7 -5.44 -9.78 -11.66
N PHE A 8 -5.47 -11.10 -11.74
CA PHE A 8 -5.19 -11.99 -10.61
C PHE A 8 -3.72 -11.92 -10.15
N GLU A 9 -2.76 -11.95 -11.09
CA GLU A 9 -1.34 -11.79 -10.73
C GLU A 9 -1.07 -10.42 -10.08
N ARG A 10 -1.78 -9.38 -10.51
CA ARG A 10 -1.66 -8.02 -9.96
C ARG A 10 -2.20 -7.94 -8.53
N GLU A 11 -3.34 -8.56 -8.29
CA GLU A 11 -3.93 -8.67 -6.94
C GLU A 11 -3.01 -9.46 -6.00
N ALA A 12 -2.49 -10.61 -6.44
CA ALA A 12 -1.55 -11.40 -5.67
C ALA A 12 -0.27 -10.61 -5.32
N LEU A 13 0.25 -9.81 -6.27
CA LEU A 13 1.41 -8.95 -6.04
C LEU A 13 1.12 -7.81 -5.06
N LEU A 14 -0.05 -7.18 -5.16
CA LEU A 14 -0.51 -6.16 -4.21
C LEU A 14 -0.51 -6.74 -2.79
N LEU A 15 -1.17 -7.88 -2.59
CA LEU A 15 -1.25 -8.54 -1.28
C LEU A 15 0.13 -8.96 -0.75
N ALA A 16 1.00 -9.48 -1.62
CA ALA A 16 2.37 -9.84 -1.25
C ALA A 16 3.19 -8.63 -0.77
N LEU A 17 3.11 -7.50 -1.47
CA LEU A 17 3.80 -6.26 -1.09
C LEU A 17 3.26 -5.67 0.22
N LEU A 18 1.95 -5.70 0.43
CA LEU A 18 1.33 -5.26 1.69
C LEU A 18 1.77 -6.14 2.86
N ARG A 19 1.75 -7.47 2.69
CA ARG A 19 2.22 -8.41 3.69
C ARG A 19 3.70 -8.16 4.03
N GLN A 20 4.55 -8.02 3.02
CA GLN A 20 5.96 -7.72 3.21
C GLN A 20 6.17 -6.42 4.01
N SER A 21 5.40 -5.37 3.69
CA SER A 21 5.49 -4.08 4.41
C SER A 21 5.14 -4.22 5.90
N ILE A 22 4.15 -5.04 6.22
CA ILE A 22 3.70 -5.29 7.61
C ILE A 22 4.72 -6.14 8.38
N GLU A 23 5.40 -7.08 7.71
CA GLU A 23 6.35 -8.01 8.31
C GLU A 23 7.75 -7.41 8.46
N GLU A 24 8.27 -6.77 7.41
CA GLU A 24 9.65 -6.29 7.33
C GLU A 24 9.83 -4.84 7.82
N LYS A 25 8.76 -4.19 8.29
CA LYS A 25 8.74 -2.76 8.65
C LYS A 25 9.29 -1.87 7.53
N ALA A 26 8.95 -2.19 6.27
CA ALA A 26 9.32 -1.33 5.16
C ALA A 26 8.71 0.06 5.33
N SER A 27 9.43 1.09 4.88
CA SER A 27 8.90 2.45 4.90
C SER A 27 7.72 2.60 3.94
N HIS A 28 6.80 3.51 4.28
CA HIS A 28 5.65 3.79 3.44
C HIS A 28 6.07 4.31 2.05
N GLY A 29 7.15 5.07 1.95
CA GLY A 29 7.69 5.55 0.68
C GLY A 29 8.14 4.41 -0.23
N LYS A 30 8.86 3.43 0.31
CA LYS A 30 9.31 2.25 -0.43
C LYS A 30 8.13 1.40 -0.91
N LEU A 31 7.14 1.16 -0.05
CA LEU A 31 5.92 0.44 -0.42
C LEU A 31 5.19 1.16 -1.57
N LEU A 32 4.98 2.48 -1.45
CA LEU A 32 4.30 3.28 -2.48
C LEU A 32 5.02 3.21 -3.83
N MET A 33 6.36 3.32 -3.82
CA MET A 33 7.17 3.18 -5.03
C MET A 33 7.00 1.79 -5.67
N GLN A 34 7.02 0.72 -4.87
CA GLN A 34 6.86 -0.65 -5.38
C GLN A 34 5.47 -0.85 -5.97
N LEU A 35 4.41 -0.42 -5.28
CA LEU A 35 3.03 -0.50 -5.79
C LEU A 35 2.87 0.28 -7.10
N ARG A 36 3.38 1.52 -7.14
CA ARG A 36 3.32 2.34 -8.36
C ARG A 36 4.05 1.67 -9.54
N LYS A 37 5.27 1.17 -9.34
CA LYS A 37 6.09 0.62 -10.43
C LYS A 37 5.69 -0.80 -10.83
N GLN A 38 5.44 -1.67 -9.86
CA GLN A 38 5.28 -3.11 -10.09
C GLN A 38 3.81 -3.51 -10.24
N VAL A 39 2.91 -2.88 -9.49
CA VAL A 39 1.47 -3.13 -9.63
C VAL A 39 0.95 -2.28 -10.79
N LEU A 40 1.05 -0.95 -10.73
CA LEU A 40 0.43 -0.09 -11.76
C LEU A 40 1.28 0.10 -13.03
N GLY A 41 2.61 0.01 -12.94
CA GLY A 41 3.50 0.31 -14.06
C GLY A 41 3.57 1.81 -14.40
N PHE A 42 3.28 2.70 -13.44
CA PHE A 42 3.15 4.14 -13.70
C PHE A 42 4.45 4.91 -13.43
N SER A 43 4.70 5.95 -14.23
CA SER A 43 5.69 6.98 -13.91
C SER A 43 5.29 7.78 -12.66
N GLN A 44 6.23 8.52 -12.07
CA GLN A 44 5.92 9.42 -10.96
C GLN A 44 4.90 10.49 -11.38
N ASP A 45 5.07 11.10 -12.57
CA ASP A 45 4.16 12.12 -13.07
C ASP A 45 2.72 11.62 -13.18
N ARG A 46 2.55 10.46 -13.82
CA ARG A 46 1.22 9.86 -14.03
C ARG A 46 0.55 9.54 -12.70
N TYR A 47 1.30 8.97 -11.76
CA TYR A 47 0.75 8.59 -10.47
C TYR A 47 0.46 9.81 -9.59
N ALA A 48 1.33 10.82 -9.59
CA ALA A 48 1.13 12.06 -8.83
C ALA A 48 -0.14 12.79 -9.28
N ALA A 49 -0.38 12.86 -10.59
CA ALA A 49 -1.62 13.40 -11.14
C ALA A 49 -2.86 12.61 -10.66
N LEU A 50 -2.79 11.27 -10.68
CA LEU A 50 -3.87 10.41 -10.20
C LEU A 50 -4.14 10.58 -8.69
N ALA A 51 -3.09 10.74 -7.89
CA ALA A 51 -3.17 10.99 -6.45
C ALA A 51 -3.55 12.44 -6.09
N GLY A 52 -3.61 13.37 -7.05
CA GLY A 52 -3.88 14.77 -6.76
C GLY A 52 -2.79 15.41 -5.88
N ILE A 53 -1.52 15.07 -6.12
CA ILE A 53 -0.33 15.64 -5.46
C ILE A 53 0.70 16.07 -6.52
N SER A 54 1.67 16.90 -6.13
CA SER A 54 2.75 17.25 -7.05
C SER A 54 3.71 16.06 -7.25
N ARG A 55 4.37 15.99 -8.42
CA ARG A 55 5.45 15.02 -8.67
C ARG A 55 6.56 15.11 -7.62
N ARG A 56 6.90 16.34 -7.20
CA ARG A 56 7.87 16.58 -6.13
C ARG A 56 7.41 15.94 -4.81
N THR A 57 6.15 16.16 -4.42
CA THR A 57 5.57 15.55 -3.22
C THR A 57 5.62 14.03 -3.28
N LEU A 58 5.26 13.42 -4.41
CA LEU A 58 5.39 11.97 -4.60
C LEU A 58 6.85 11.52 -4.43
N SER A 59 7.80 12.23 -5.01
CA SER A 59 9.23 11.93 -4.87
C SER A 59 9.72 12.05 -3.42
N ASP A 60 9.26 13.07 -2.69
CA ASP A 60 9.60 13.28 -1.28
C ASP A 60 9.04 12.13 -0.41
N ILE A 61 7.82 11.66 -0.71
CA ILE A 61 7.23 10.47 -0.07
C ILE A 61 8.09 9.23 -0.36
N GLU A 62 8.39 8.94 -1.63
CA GLU A 62 9.13 7.74 -2.03
C GLU A 62 10.58 7.71 -1.53
N GLN A 63 11.12 8.85 -1.13
CA GLN A 63 12.44 9.01 -0.52
C GLN A 63 12.40 9.12 1.01
N ASP A 64 11.23 8.90 1.62
CA ASP A 64 11.02 8.97 3.08
C ASP A 64 11.50 10.30 3.70
N LYS A 65 11.23 11.43 3.04
CA LYS A 65 11.54 12.76 3.58
C LYS A 65 10.66 13.07 4.79
N GLU A 66 11.27 13.61 5.85
CA GLU A 66 10.62 13.87 7.15
C GLU A 66 9.43 14.85 7.09
N SER A 67 9.34 15.69 6.05
CA SER A 67 8.30 16.72 5.92
C SER A 67 6.93 16.22 5.45
N VAL A 68 6.76 14.91 5.24
CA VAL A 68 5.51 14.33 4.71
C VAL A 68 4.51 14.09 5.84
N THR A 69 3.33 14.73 5.75
CA THR A 69 2.25 14.52 6.72
C THR A 69 1.46 13.23 6.44
N LEU A 70 0.83 12.67 7.48
CA LEU A 70 -0.06 11.50 7.35
C LEU A 70 -1.21 11.74 6.36
N ASN A 71 -1.75 12.97 6.28
CA ASN A 71 -2.82 13.31 5.33
C ASN A 71 -2.35 13.23 3.87
N VAL A 72 -1.14 13.73 3.61
CA VAL A 72 -0.51 13.66 2.27
C VAL A 72 -0.20 12.21 1.92
N LEU A 73 0.32 11.43 2.87
CA LEU A 73 0.59 10.02 2.69
C LEU A 73 -0.70 9.23 2.39
N ASN A 74 -1.77 9.46 3.16
CA ASN A 74 -3.07 8.83 2.92
C ASN A 74 -3.61 9.17 1.53
N ARG A 75 -3.50 10.44 1.10
CA ARG A 75 -3.88 10.86 -0.26
C ARG A 75 -3.08 10.12 -1.33
N ALA A 76 -1.78 9.91 -1.11
CA ALA A 76 -0.94 9.19 -2.04
C ALA A 76 -1.36 7.72 -2.20
N PHE A 77 -1.87 7.06 -1.15
CA PHE A 77 -2.32 5.67 -1.20
C PHE A 77 -3.75 5.47 -1.74
N ARG A 78 -4.61 6.49 -1.69
CA ARG A 78 -6.01 6.42 -2.16
C ARG A 78 -6.19 5.84 -3.57
N PRO A 79 -5.40 6.19 -4.60
CA PRO A 79 -5.56 5.60 -5.94
C PRO A 79 -5.35 4.10 -6.03
N LEU A 80 -4.70 3.50 -5.03
CA LEU A 80 -4.51 2.06 -4.94
C LEU A 80 -5.64 1.36 -4.18
N GLY A 81 -6.68 2.10 -3.76
CA GLY A 81 -7.74 1.59 -2.88
C GLY A 81 -7.25 1.33 -1.44
N LEU A 82 -6.15 1.98 -1.05
CA LEU A 82 -5.52 1.79 0.25
C LEU A 82 -5.72 3.02 1.14
N GLU A 83 -5.86 2.77 2.43
CA GLU A 83 -5.90 3.78 3.48
C GLU A 83 -4.85 3.51 4.55
N MET A 84 -4.37 4.59 5.18
CA MET A 84 -3.43 4.50 6.29
C MET A 84 -4.15 4.15 7.59
N GLY A 85 -3.63 3.16 8.32
CA GLY A 85 -4.18 2.70 9.60
C GLY A 85 -3.12 2.39 10.65
N LEU A 86 -3.55 2.22 11.90
CA LEU A 86 -2.69 1.82 13.02
C LEU A 86 -2.66 0.30 13.14
N LEU A 87 -1.48 -0.26 13.40
CA LEU A 87 -1.30 -1.68 13.74
C LEU A 87 -0.53 -1.81 15.06
N PRO A 88 -0.76 -2.88 15.84
CA PRO A 88 0.04 -3.14 17.03
C PRO A 88 1.53 -3.28 16.68
N GLN A 89 2.38 -2.62 17.47
CA GLN A 89 3.84 -2.71 17.30
C GLN A 89 4.35 -4.11 17.64
N GLN A 90 3.80 -4.71 18.70
CA GLN A 90 4.12 -6.07 19.12
C GLN A 90 3.62 -7.08 18.09
N SER A 91 4.53 -7.93 17.60
CA SER A 91 4.21 -8.89 16.52
C SER A 91 3.10 -9.86 16.89
N HIS A 92 3.05 -10.35 18.13
CA HIS A 92 1.99 -11.26 18.58
C HIS A 92 0.62 -10.56 18.57
N MET A 93 0.50 -9.34 19.13
CA MET A 93 -0.74 -8.57 19.10
C MET A 93 -1.21 -8.26 17.67
N ARG A 94 -0.27 -7.97 16.77
CA ARG A 94 -0.56 -7.71 15.36
C ARG A 94 -1.11 -8.95 14.66
N GLN A 95 -0.50 -10.12 14.88
CA GLN A 95 -0.99 -11.39 14.36
C GLN A 95 -2.37 -11.74 14.91
N THR A 96 -2.60 -11.55 16.21
CA THR A 96 -3.92 -11.74 16.84
C THR A 96 -4.99 -10.85 16.20
N LEU A 97 -4.71 -9.56 16.00
CA LEU A 97 -5.64 -8.63 15.35
C LEU A 97 -5.99 -9.09 13.93
N ILE A 98 -4.99 -9.44 13.12
CA ILE A 98 -5.20 -9.90 11.74
C ILE A 98 -6.07 -11.17 11.73
N ALA A 99 -5.81 -12.13 12.62
CA ALA A 99 -6.59 -13.36 12.72
C ALA A 99 -8.05 -13.11 13.14
N LEU A 100 -8.29 -12.15 14.03
CA LEU A 100 -9.66 -11.77 14.44
C LEU A 100 -10.45 -11.15 13.28
N LEU A 101 -9.84 -10.26 12.50
CA LEU A 101 -10.48 -9.63 11.34
C LEU A 101 -10.82 -10.65 10.25
N ALA A 102 -9.95 -11.63 10.01
CA ALA A 102 -10.20 -12.70 9.03
C ALA A 102 -11.42 -13.57 9.40
N GLN A 103 -11.65 -13.82 10.70
CA GLN A 103 -12.78 -14.61 11.18
C GLN A 103 -14.12 -13.88 11.04
N GLN A 104 -14.11 -12.54 11.14
CA GLN A 104 -15.33 -11.72 10.99
C GLN A 104 -15.87 -11.72 9.55
N GLY A 105 -15.00 -11.74 8.54
CA GLY A 105 -15.40 -11.81 7.13
C GLY A 105 -16.06 -13.14 6.75
N ALA A 106 -15.65 -14.25 7.38
CA ALA A 106 -16.20 -15.58 7.11
C ALA A 106 -17.65 -15.78 7.62
N SER A 107 -18.13 -14.89 8.50
CA SER A 107 -19.48 -14.98 9.08
C SER A 107 -20.57 -14.24 8.26
N HIS A 108 -20.19 -13.49 7.21
CA HIS A 108 -21.13 -12.72 6.37
C HIS A 108 -21.40 -13.34 4.98
N ASP A 109 -20.78 -14.47 4.67
CA ASP A 109 -20.84 -15.13 3.35
C ASP A 109 -21.66 -16.45 3.35
N HIS A 110 -22.63 -16.58 4.27
CA HIS A 110 -23.61 -17.68 4.24
C HIS A 110 -25.00 -17.19 3.80
N PRO A 111 -25.62 -17.84 2.79
CA PRO A 111 -26.96 -17.49 2.31
C PRO A 111 -28.06 -17.79 3.33
#